data_AF-A0A5E7ZDM1-F1
#
_entry.id   AF-A0A5E7ZDM1-F1
#
_cell.length_a   1.000
_cell.length_b   1.000
_cell.length_c   1.000
_cell.angle_alpha   90.00
_cell.angle_beta   90.00
_cell.angle_gamma   90.00
#
_symmetry.space_group_name_H-M   'P 1'
#
loop_
_entity.id
_entity.type
_entity.pdbx_description
1 polymer ?
#
loop_
_entity_poly.entity_id
_entity_poly.type
_entity_poly.pdbx_seq_one_letter_code
_entity_poly.pdbx_strand_id
1 'polypeptide(L)' 'MTDLCSMQPCSSKRAALASFDHAYAVALRMRHETGRPQFVLRTGDPLQPFRVSSTGPQHRQALMTLVA' A
#
# COMPACT_ATOMS: atom_id res chain seq x y z
N MET A 1 -1.66 13.32 28.43
CA MET A 1 -1.31 14.21 27.30
C MET A 1 -1.16 13.34 26.07
N THR A 2 -2.21 13.25 25.27
CA THR A 2 -2.23 12.45 24.05
C THR A 2 -1.30 13.11 23.04
N ASP A 3 -0.28 12.36 22.61
CA ASP A 3 0.68 12.78 21.60
C ASP A 3 -0.06 12.99 20.28
N LEU A 4 -0.55 14.20 20.05
CA LEU A 4 -1.01 14.71 18.76
C LEU A 4 0.25 14.93 17.91
N CYS A 5 1.02 13.86 17.69
CA CYS A 5 2.19 13.84 16.83
C CYS A 5 1.69 14.06 15.40
N SER A 6 1.48 15.35 15.11
CA SER A 6 1.44 15.98 13.81
C SER A 6 0.96 15.06 12.68
N MET A 7 -0.36 14.95 12.53
CA MET A 7 -0.95 14.75 11.20
C MET A 7 -0.63 15.99 10.36
N GLN A 8 0.65 16.24 10.05
CA GLN A 8 0.97 17.14 8.95
C GLN A 8 0.31 16.51 7.73
N PRO A 9 -0.52 17.24 6.99
CA PRO A 9 -1.08 16.73 5.76
C PRO A 9 0.12 16.35 4.89
N CYS A 10 0.31 15.04 4.67
CA CYS A 10 1.21 14.61 3.61
C CYS A 10 0.80 15.37 2.36
N SER A 11 1.76 15.95 1.62
CA SER A 11 1.45 16.73 0.42
C SER A 11 0.45 15.97 -0.45
N SER A 12 -0.45 16.66 -1.14
CA SER A 12 -1.53 16.00 -1.91
C SER A 12 -0.99 14.91 -2.85
N LYS A 13 0.22 15.12 -3.39
CA LYS A 13 0.95 14.11 -4.17
C LYS A 13 1.30 12.86 -3.37
N ARG A 14 1.82 13.01 -2.14
CA ARG A 14 2.09 11.87 -1.27
C ARG A 14 0.82 11.15 -0.87
N ALA A 15 -0.27 11.87 -0.56
CA ALA A 15 -1.56 11.24 -0.29
C ALA A 15 -2.05 10.39 -1.49
N ALA A 16 -1.90 10.90 -2.72
CA ALA A 16 -2.23 10.15 -3.93
C ALA A 16 -1.33 8.92 -4.13
N LEU A 17 -0.02 9.03 -3.95
CA LEU A 17 0.91 7.90 -4.06
C LEU A 17 0.75 6.86 -2.94
N ALA A 18 0.33 7.31 -1.77
CA ALA A 18 0.04 6.50 -0.59
C ALA A 18 -1.40 5.97 -0.57
N SER A 19 -2.15 6.11 -1.67
CA SER A 19 -3.53 5.63 -1.78
C SER A 19 -3.61 4.17 -2.20
N PHE A 20 -4.74 3.54 -1.91
CA PHE A 20 -5.04 2.20 -2.37
C PHE A 20 -5.09 2.13 -3.90
N ASP A 21 -5.73 3.11 -4.56
CA ASP A 21 -5.88 3.13 -6.02
C ASP A 21 -4.52 3.15 -6.73
N HIS A 22 -3.57 3.93 -6.22
CA HIS A 22 -2.21 3.93 -6.75
C HIS A 22 -1.52 2.58 -6.54
N ALA A 23 -1.63 1.99 -5.34
CA ALA A 23 -1.07 0.67 -5.07
C ALA A 23 -1.69 -0.42 -5.96
N TYR A 24 -2.99 -0.35 -6.24
CA TYR A 24 -3.68 -1.26 -7.13
C TYR A 24 -3.21 -1.12 -8.59
N ALA A 25 -3.06 0.11 -9.09
CA ALA A 25 -2.51 0.36 -10.42
C ALA A 25 -1.09 -0.19 -10.56
N VAL A 26 -0.25 -0.05 -9.53
CA VAL A 26 1.09 -0.64 -9.47
C VAL A 26 1.00 -2.17 -9.49
N ALA A 27 0.08 -2.78 -8.74
CA ALA A 27 -0.10 -4.23 -8.71
C ALA A 27 -0.52 -4.79 -10.08
N LEU A 28 -1.43 -4.12 -10.79
CA LEU A 28 -1.80 -4.50 -12.17
C LEU A 28 -0.59 -4.45 -13.11
N ARG A 29 0.17 -3.36 -13.06
CA ARG A 29 1.38 -3.21 -13.88
C ARG A 29 2.41 -4.29 -13.58
N MET A 30 2.71 -4.53 -12.31
CA MET A 30 3.66 -5.55 -11.88
C MET A 30 3.20 -6.96 -12.28
N ARG A 31 1.89 -7.24 -12.20
CA ARG A 31 1.34 -8.51 -12.69
C ARG A 31 1.55 -8.67 -14.19
N HIS A 32 1.25 -7.63 -14.97
CA HIS A 32 1.43 -7.65 -16.41
C HIS A 32 2.90 -7.84 -16.82
N GLU A 33 3.82 -7.14 -16.15
CA GLU A 33 5.26 -7.20 -16.46
C GLU A 33 5.93 -8.51 -16.01
N THR A 34 5.52 -9.07 -14.87
CA THR A 34 6.22 -10.22 -14.25
C THR A 34 5.48 -11.55 -14.39
N GLY A 35 4.20 -11.53 -14.74
CA GLY A 35 3.31 -12.71 -14.70
C GLY A 35 3.03 -13.25 -13.29
N ARG A 36 3.62 -12.66 -12.23
CA ARG A 36 3.48 -13.14 -10.86
C ARG A 36 2.28 -12.49 -10.17
N PRO A 37 1.55 -13.24 -9.31
CA PRO A 37 0.52 -12.66 -8.46
C PRO A 37 1.07 -11.51 -7.60
N GLN A 38 0.27 -10.46 -7.44
CA GLN A 38 0.63 -9.29 -6.65
C GLN A 38 -0.39 -9.08 -5.54
N PHE A 39 0.10 -8.85 -4.34
CA PHE A 39 -0.68 -8.60 -3.14
C PHE A 39 -0.63 -7.11 -2.81
N VAL A 40 -1.80 -6.47 -2.71
CA VAL A 40 -1.90 -5.13 -2.14
C VAL A 40 -2.19 -5.29 -0.65
N LEU A 41 -1.28 -4.78 0.17
CA LEU A 41 -1.26 -4.97 1.61
C LEU A 41 -1.43 -3.63 2.33
N ARG A 42 -2.21 -3.62 3.40
CA ARG A 42 -2.27 -2.50 4.35
C ARG A 42 -1.24 -2.73 5.46
N THR A 43 -0.37 -1.75 5.70
CA THR A 43 0.85 -1.91 6.53
C THR A 43 0.68 -1.44 7.98
N GLY A 44 -0.30 -0.58 8.25
CA GLY A 44 -0.43 0.13 9.54
C GLY A 44 0.51 1.33 9.71
N ASP A 45 1.45 1.56 8.79
CA ASP A 45 2.31 2.74 8.77
C ASP A 45 1.58 3.93 8.11
N PRO A 46 1.37 5.05 8.82
CA PRO A 46 0.75 6.25 8.25
C PRO A 46 1.50 6.84 7.05
N LEU A 47 2.82 6.62 6.94
CA LEU A 47 3.64 7.13 5.84
C LEU A 47 3.63 6.22 4.60
N GLN A 48 3.41 4.93 4.78
CA GLN A 48 3.24 3.96 3.70
C GLN A 48 2.02 3.06 3.97
N PRO A 49 0.78 3.59 3.90
CA PRO A 49 -0.42 2.86 4.31
C PRO A 49 -0.65 1.59 3.50
N PHE A 50 -0.27 1.62 2.22
CA PHE A 50 -0.37 0.49 1.30
C PHE A 50 0.99 0.11 0.71
N ARG A 51 1.18 -1.18 0.46
CA ARG A 51 2.37 -1.76 -0.13
C ARG A 51 1.98 -2.87 -1.11
N VAL A 52 2.66 -2.93 -2.25
CA VAL A 52 2.56 -4.04 -3.20
C VAL A 52 3.68 -5.04 -2.91
N SER A 53 3.35 -6.32 -2.88
CA SER A 53 4.30 -7.41 -2.68
C SER A 53 4.00 -8.56 -3.63
N SER A 54 5.03 -9.27 -4.09
CA SER A 54 4.89 -10.53 -4.82
C SER A 54 4.81 -11.75 -3.89
N THR A 55 4.94 -11.52 -2.58
CA THR A 55 4.75 -12.51 -1.52
C THR A 55 3.54 -12.15 -0.66
N GLY A 56 2.91 -13.16 -0.07
CA GLY A 56 1.73 -12.99 0.78
C GLY A 56 1.96 -12.12 2.02
N PRO A 57 0.88 -11.78 2.75
CA PRO A 57 0.94 -10.90 3.91
C PRO A 57 1.82 -11.46 5.04
N GLN A 58 2.63 -10.61 5.66
CA GLN A 58 3.34 -10.92 6.91
C GLN A 58 2.46 -10.61 8.13
N HIS A 59 2.89 -11.02 9.33
CA HIS A 59 2.12 -11.03 10.60
C HIS A 59 1.55 -9.67 11.08
N ARG A 60 1.76 -8.57 10.35
CA ARG A 60 1.21 -7.23 10.63
C ARG A 60 0.58 -6.55 9.42
N GLN A 61 0.47 -7.26 8.31
CA GLN A 61 -0.09 -6.74 7.06
C GLN A 61 -1.46 -7.35 6.81
N ALA A 62 -2.45 -6.51 6.55
CA ALA A 62 -3.75 -6.99 6.11
C ALA A 62 -3.77 -7.08 4.58
N LEU A 63 -4.16 -8.23 4.03
CA LEU A 63 -4.41 -8.36 2.61
C LEU A 63 -5.65 -7.54 2.23
N MET A 64 -5.48 -6.60 1.30
CA MET A 64 -6.60 -5.81 0.76
C MET A 64 -7.12 -6.43 -0.53
N THR A 65 -6.21 -6.80 -1.44
CA THR A 65 -6.58 -7.50 -2.67
C THR A 65 -5.41 -8.32 -3.22
N LEU A 66 -5.75 -9.36 -3.98
CA LEU A 66 -4.82 -10.17 -4.75
C LEU A 66 -5.11 -9.95 -6.24
N VAL A 67 -4.08 -9.55 -6.98
CA VAL A 67 -4.11 -9.45 -8.45
C VAL A 67 -3.45 -10.71 -9.01
N ALA A 68 -4.26 -11.61 -9.56
CA ALA A 68 -3.86 -12.95 -10.00
C ALA A 68 -4.07 -13.21 -11.49
#